data_AF-D7GY45-F1
#
_entry.id   AF-D7GY45-F1
#
_cell.length_a   1.000
_cell.length_b   1.000
_cell.length_c   1.000
_cell.angle_alpha   90.00
_cell.angle_beta   90.00
_cell.angle_gamma   90.00
#
_symmetry.space_group_name_H-M   'P 1'
#
loop_
_entity.id
_entity.type
_entity.pdbx_description
1 polymer ?
#
loop_
_entity_poly.entity_id
_entity_poly.type
_entity_poly.pdbx_seq_one_letter_code
_entity_poly.pdbx_strand_id
1 'polypeptide(L)'
;MTDGQSAVEVPKFVAPVIQDNPTGWGPCELPDQFKDMPYQPFSKGDRLGKISDWTGAAFQDKKYANKYASQFGSGSQYAYYHDEDESTFHLVDTTRVQKPPYQRAAVLGDTYKRSQVKKWGQGRPQIKIRDASVTVKPDWVTIEEMDFPRLGKLSLPNVKDGEDITCCGELEYYDKSYDHVNVKNEKPLQSVNRIFHTVTTTDDPIIRKLSKTEGNVYATDAILATIMCCTRSN
;
A
#
# COMPACT_ATOMS: atom_id res chain seq x y z
N MET A 1 56.29 -1.01 -12.01
CA MET A 1 56.57 -2.04 -10.99
C MET A 1 56.59 -1.36 -9.63
N THR A 2 55.50 -1.48 -8.88
CA THR A 2 55.42 -1.47 -7.41
C THR A 2 53.98 -1.82 -7.08
N ASP A 3 53.80 -3.07 -6.68
CA ASP A 3 52.52 -3.72 -6.45
C ASP A 3 51.81 -3.12 -5.22
N GLY A 4 50.55 -2.73 -5.41
CA GLY A 4 49.64 -2.38 -4.32
C GLY A 4 49.21 -3.65 -3.58
N GLN A 5 49.75 -3.82 -2.38
CA GLN A 5 49.47 -4.96 -1.51
C GLN A 5 47.98 -5.02 -1.13
N SER A 6 47.33 -6.13 -1.48
CA SER A 6 46.06 -6.55 -0.90
C SER A 6 46.28 -6.93 0.57
N ALA A 7 45.61 -6.23 1.49
CA ALA A 7 45.67 -6.53 2.91
C ALA A 7 45.09 -7.93 3.18
N VAL A 8 45.92 -8.82 3.73
CA VAL A 8 45.51 -10.16 4.15
C VAL A 8 44.67 -10.03 5.41
N GLU A 9 43.38 -10.32 5.33
CA GLU A 9 42.45 -10.27 6.46
C GLU A 9 42.74 -11.44 7.43
N VAL A 10 43.28 -11.11 8.60
CA VAL A 10 43.62 -12.07 9.65
C VAL A 10 42.34 -12.46 10.41
N PRO A 11 42.09 -13.75 10.72
CA PRO A 11 40.90 -14.16 11.45
C PRO A 11 40.81 -13.44 12.81
N LYS A 12 39.71 -12.71 13.02
CA LYS A 12 39.45 -11.94 14.24
C LYS A 12 38.47 -12.69 15.14
N PHE A 13 38.88 -12.97 16.37
CA PHE A 13 37.98 -13.43 17.42
C PHE A 13 37.51 -12.24 18.26
N VAL A 14 36.19 -12.11 18.41
CA VAL A 14 35.56 -11.13 19.30
C VAL A 14 34.95 -11.90 20.45
N ALA A 15 35.36 -11.57 21.68
CA ALA A 15 34.82 -12.23 22.87
C ALA A 15 33.31 -11.98 22.96
N PRO A 16 32.49 -13.02 23.22
CA PRO A 16 31.05 -12.86 23.39
C PRO A 16 30.77 -12.07 24.66
N VAL A 17 29.73 -11.24 24.62
CA VAL A 17 29.23 -10.53 25.79
C VAL A 17 28.48 -11.51 26.68
N ILE A 18 28.84 -11.59 27.95
CA ILE A 18 28.22 -12.47 28.95
C ILE A 18 27.59 -11.60 30.04
N GLN A 19 26.39 -11.97 30.48
CA GLN A 19 25.69 -11.31 31.58
C GLN A 19 26.32 -11.67 32.92
N ASP A 20 26.50 -10.69 33.80
CA ASP A 20 27.01 -10.90 35.17
C ASP A 20 25.86 -10.84 36.19
N ASN A 21 25.76 -11.87 37.04
CA ASN A 21 24.74 -11.99 38.06
C ASN A 21 25.39 -12.27 39.43
N PRO A 22 25.72 -11.22 40.21
CA PRO A 22 26.44 -11.37 41.48
C PRO A 22 25.65 -12.10 42.58
N THR A 23 24.33 -12.14 42.46
CA THR A 23 23.41 -12.59 43.53
C THR A 23 22.78 -13.96 43.28
N GLY A 24 23.04 -14.60 42.13
CA GLY A 24 22.42 -15.89 41.81
C GLY A 24 22.90 -16.51 40.50
N TRP A 25 22.29 -17.63 40.14
CA TRP A 25 22.55 -18.33 38.89
C TRP A 25 21.30 -18.25 37.99
N GLY A 26 21.46 -17.72 36.77
CA GLY A 26 20.39 -17.61 35.78
C GLY A 26 20.29 -16.22 35.12
N PRO A 27 19.32 -16.02 34.20
CA PRO A 27 19.10 -14.76 33.52
C PRO A 27 18.86 -13.61 34.51
N CYS A 28 19.61 -12.53 34.39
CA CYS A 28 19.45 -11.34 35.23
C CYS A 28 18.64 -10.24 34.55
N GLU A 29 18.59 -10.22 33.22
CA GLU A 29 17.92 -9.19 32.43
C GLU A 29 17.15 -9.78 31.26
N LEU A 30 16.01 -9.16 30.93
CA LEU A 30 15.29 -9.45 29.69
C LEU A 30 16.17 -8.99 28.52
N PRO A 31 16.37 -9.82 27.48
CA PRO A 31 17.17 -9.41 26.33
C PRO A 31 16.64 -8.11 25.72
N ASP A 32 17.54 -7.19 25.37
CA ASP A 32 17.20 -5.87 24.80
C ASP A 32 16.27 -5.97 23.60
N GLN A 33 16.40 -7.05 22.82
CA GLN A 33 15.56 -7.31 21.65
C GLN A 33 14.06 -7.39 21.98
N PHE A 34 13.67 -7.77 23.19
CA PHE A 34 12.27 -7.98 23.58
C PHE A 34 11.74 -6.96 24.60
N LYS A 35 12.57 -6.00 25.03
CA LYS A 35 12.25 -5.10 26.15
C LYS A 35 11.09 -4.15 25.85
N ASP A 36 10.99 -3.68 24.61
CA ASP A 36 10.01 -2.66 24.20
C ASP A 36 8.84 -3.24 23.39
N MET A 37 8.63 -4.57 23.42
CA MET A 37 7.53 -5.22 22.70
C MET A 37 6.65 -6.06 23.62
N PRO A 38 5.31 -5.94 23.54
CA PRO A 38 4.41 -6.85 24.26
C PRO A 38 4.67 -8.31 23.89
N TYR A 39 4.93 -9.15 24.89
CA TYR A 39 5.17 -10.56 24.63
C TYR A 39 3.88 -11.27 24.21
N GLN A 40 3.90 -11.94 23.06
CA GLN A 40 2.84 -12.85 22.64
C GLN A 40 3.45 -14.13 22.05
N PRO A 41 3.13 -15.31 22.58
CA PRO A 41 3.64 -16.56 22.05
C PRO A 41 3.08 -16.83 20.64
N PHE A 42 3.91 -17.40 19.79
CA PHE A 42 3.51 -17.81 18.44
C PHE A 42 4.34 -19.01 17.97
N SER A 43 3.82 -19.73 16.98
CA SER A 43 4.52 -20.83 16.31
C SER A 43 4.78 -20.46 14.85
N LYS A 44 6.05 -20.56 14.41
CA LYS A 44 6.41 -20.33 12.99
C LYS A 44 5.85 -21.40 12.05
N GLY A 45 5.38 -22.52 12.58
CA GLY A 45 4.74 -23.59 11.81
C GLY A 45 3.24 -23.38 11.60
N ASP A 46 2.65 -22.33 12.19
CA ASP A 46 1.22 -22.08 12.07
C ASP A 46 0.86 -21.68 10.64
N ARG A 47 -0.28 -22.18 10.16
CA ARG A 47 -0.76 -21.88 8.80
C ARG A 47 -1.14 -20.41 8.70
N LEU A 48 -0.64 -19.76 7.65
CA LEU A 48 -0.97 -18.38 7.29
C LEU A 48 -2.02 -18.34 6.17
N GLY A 49 -2.65 -17.19 5.94
CA GLY A 49 -3.57 -16.98 4.82
C GLY A 49 -5.07 -16.94 5.19
N LYS A 50 -5.40 -16.74 6.47
CA LYS A 50 -6.78 -16.42 6.86
C LYS A 50 -7.14 -15.02 6.38
N ILE A 51 -8.21 -14.90 5.59
CA ILE A 51 -8.80 -13.62 5.19
C ILE A 51 -9.65 -13.04 6.33
N SER A 52 -9.86 -11.73 6.35
CA SER A 52 -10.87 -11.10 7.20
C SER A 52 -12.04 -10.68 6.31
N ASP A 53 -13.27 -10.95 6.75
CA ASP A 53 -14.49 -10.59 6.02
C ASP A 53 -15.51 -9.96 6.97
N TRP A 54 -15.77 -8.67 6.80
CA TRP A 54 -16.75 -7.90 7.57
C TRP A 54 -18.20 -8.19 7.15
N THR A 55 -18.42 -8.83 5.99
CA THR A 55 -19.76 -9.20 5.50
C THR A 55 -20.22 -10.57 6.01
N GLY A 56 -19.31 -11.37 6.57
CA GLY A 56 -19.58 -12.72 7.08
C GLY A 56 -19.92 -13.77 6.01
N ALA A 57 -19.80 -13.45 4.72
CA ALA A 57 -20.17 -14.33 3.62
C ALA A 57 -19.11 -15.40 3.33
N ALA A 58 -17.82 -15.11 3.60
CA ALA A 58 -16.70 -15.96 3.25
C ALA A 58 -16.57 -17.24 4.11
N PHE A 59 -17.24 -17.32 5.26
CA PHE A 59 -17.01 -18.36 6.29
C PHE A 59 -18.20 -19.29 6.55
N GLN A 60 -18.98 -19.61 5.52
CA GLN A 60 -20.10 -20.56 5.66
C GLN A 60 -19.63 -21.95 6.12
N ASP A 61 -18.41 -22.35 5.74
CA ASP A 61 -17.82 -23.64 6.11
C ASP A 61 -16.85 -23.49 7.30
N LYS A 62 -17.35 -23.80 8.52
CA LYS A 62 -16.58 -23.74 9.77
C LYS A 62 -15.31 -24.62 9.78
N LYS A 63 -15.20 -25.58 8.85
CA LYS A 63 -14.03 -26.45 8.68
C LYS A 63 -12.74 -25.70 8.33
N TYR A 64 -12.82 -24.52 7.69
CA TYR A 64 -11.63 -23.74 7.34
C TYR A 64 -11.18 -22.79 8.46
N ALA A 65 -12.10 -22.37 9.35
CA ALA A 65 -11.76 -21.49 10.46
C ALA A 65 -10.79 -22.16 11.45
N ASN A 66 -10.95 -23.46 11.71
CA ASN A 66 -10.12 -24.21 12.65
C ASN A 66 -8.70 -24.51 12.13
N LYS A 67 -8.44 -24.35 10.83
CA LYS A 67 -7.11 -24.65 10.22
C LYS A 67 -6.05 -23.58 10.53
N TYR A 68 -6.49 -22.41 10.95
CA TYR A 68 -5.66 -21.23 11.22
C TYR A 68 -5.67 -20.86 12.71
N ALA A 69 -6.22 -21.72 13.57
CA ALA A 69 -6.16 -21.53 15.02
C ALA A 69 -4.77 -21.94 15.50
N SER A 70 -4.11 -21.06 16.25
CA SER A 70 -2.82 -21.36 16.89
C SER A 70 -3.03 -22.35 18.04
N GLN A 71 -2.14 -23.33 18.16
CA GLN A 71 -2.16 -24.28 19.28
C GLN A 71 -1.46 -23.72 20.53
N PHE A 72 -0.53 -22.78 20.34
CA PHE A 72 0.34 -22.23 21.39
C PHE A 72 -0.29 -21.11 22.24
N GLY A 73 -1.61 -20.93 22.12
CA GLY A 73 -2.36 -19.91 22.84
C GLY A 73 -2.84 -18.77 21.93
N SER A 74 -4.01 -18.23 22.25
CA SER A 74 -4.59 -17.05 21.61
C SER A 74 -4.29 -15.85 22.50
N GLY A 75 -3.16 -15.19 22.27
CA GLY A 75 -2.88 -13.89 22.90
C GLY A 75 -3.66 -12.77 22.23
N SER A 76 -4.19 -11.85 23.02
CA SER A 76 -4.87 -10.64 22.55
C SER A 76 -4.07 -9.36 22.80
N GLN A 77 -2.76 -9.45 23.06
CA GLN A 77 -1.92 -8.27 23.35
C GLN A 77 -1.85 -7.30 22.18
N TYR A 78 -2.01 -7.82 20.96
CA TYR A 78 -2.08 -7.05 19.71
C TYR A 78 -3.49 -6.99 19.12
N ALA A 79 -4.53 -7.33 19.89
CA ALA A 79 -5.91 -7.31 19.41
C ALA A 79 -6.55 -5.93 19.62
N TYR A 80 -7.28 -5.48 18.62
CA TYR A 80 -8.15 -4.30 18.71
C TYR A 80 -9.59 -4.76 18.98
N TYR A 81 -10.23 -4.16 19.98
CA TYR A 81 -11.65 -4.36 20.29
C TYR A 81 -12.41 -3.09 19.92
N HIS A 82 -13.45 -3.24 19.10
CA HIS A 82 -14.33 -2.15 18.72
C HIS A 82 -15.54 -2.15 19.66
N ASP A 83 -15.61 -1.19 20.59
CA ASP A 83 -16.64 -1.16 21.64
C ASP A 83 -17.96 -0.53 21.17
N GLU A 84 -17.96 0.16 20.03
CA GLU A 84 -19.14 0.88 19.52
C GLU A 84 -19.90 0.06 18.46
N ASP A 85 -21.22 -0.02 18.62
CA ASP A 85 -22.12 -0.74 17.72
C ASP A 85 -22.54 0.17 16.54
N GLU A 86 -21.70 0.19 15.49
CA GLU A 86 -21.87 1.02 14.28
C GLU A 86 -23.17 0.74 13.51
N SER A 87 -23.88 -0.34 13.85
CA SER A 87 -25.18 -0.71 13.28
C SER A 87 -26.28 0.34 13.52
N THR A 88 -26.05 1.28 14.45
CA THR A 88 -26.98 2.35 14.81
C THR A 88 -26.85 3.60 13.91
N PHE A 89 -25.70 3.78 13.26
CA PHE A 89 -25.45 4.99 12.45
C PHE A 89 -26.09 4.89 11.07
N HIS A 90 -26.89 5.91 10.74
CA HIS A 90 -27.52 6.03 9.43
C HIS A 90 -26.79 7.13 8.64
N LEU A 91 -26.33 6.79 7.43
CA LEU A 91 -25.75 7.78 6.53
C LEU A 91 -26.87 8.71 6.01
N VAL A 92 -26.82 9.99 6.37
CA VAL A 92 -27.75 11.00 5.87
C VAL A 92 -27.43 11.28 4.40
N ASP A 93 -28.36 10.93 3.51
CA ASP A 93 -28.23 11.20 2.08
C ASP A 93 -28.58 12.66 1.79
N THR A 94 -27.58 13.48 1.45
CA THR A 94 -27.77 14.89 1.05
C THR A 94 -28.00 15.03 -0.46
N THR A 95 -28.02 13.93 -1.22
CA THR A 95 -28.25 13.99 -2.66
C THR A 95 -29.73 14.25 -2.96
N ARG A 96 -29.99 15.27 -3.79
CA ARG A 96 -31.36 15.57 -4.25
C ARG A 96 -31.84 14.42 -5.15
N VAL A 97 -32.81 13.65 -4.68
CA VAL A 97 -33.48 12.59 -5.45
C VAL A 97 -34.12 13.21 -6.70
N GLN A 98 -33.54 12.96 -7.87
CA GLN A 98 -34.18 13.19 -9.16
C GLN A 98 -35.36 12.21 -9.28
N LYS A 99 -36.60 12.74 -9.23
CA LYS A 99 -37.80 11.93 -9.47
C LYS A 99 -37.74 11.37 -10.91
N PRO A 100 -37.84 10.05 -11.11
CA PRO A 100 -37.92 9.50 -12.46
C PRO A 100 -39.23 9.99 -13.13
N PRO A 101 -39.20 10.31 -14.43
CA PRO A 101 -40.38 10.81 -15.13
C PRO A 101 -41.48 9.74 -15.15
N TYR A 102 -42.71 10.20 -14.90
CA TYR A 102 -43.95 9.43 -14.91
C TYR A 102 -44.07 8.65 -16.24
N GLN A 103 -43.76 7.35 -16.23
CA GLN A 103 -44.06 6.48 -17.38
C GLN A 103 -45.46 5.89 -17.19
N ARG A 104 -46.30 6.15 -18.19
CA ARG A 104 -47.69 5.71 -18.29
C ARG A 104 -47.79 4.18 -18.23
N ALA A 105 -48.80 3.71 -17.53
CA ALA A 105 -49.18 2.31 -17.40
C ALA A 105 -49.50 1.69 -18.77
N ALA A 106 -48.88 0.54 -19.07
CA ALA A 106 -49.38 -0.42 -20.04
C ALA A 106 -49.67 -1.73 -19.28
N VAL A 107 -50.93 -2.13 -19.29
CA VAL A 107 -51.43 -3.39 -18.76
C VAL A 107 -51.15 -4.48 -19.79
N LEU A 108 -50.37 -5.50 -19.42
CA LEU A 108 -50.51 -6.84 -20.00
C LEU A 108 -50.13 -7.89 -18.95
N GLY A 109 -50.99 -8.88 -18.82
CA GLY A 109 -51.06 -9.80 -17.70
C GLY A 109 -50.07 -10.96 -17.68
N ASP A 110 -50.22 -11.67 -16.57
CA ASP A 110 -49.86 -13.05 -16.27
C ASP A 110 -48.40 -13.47 -16.06
N THR A 111 -48.05 -13.44 -14.76
CA THR A 111 -47.71 -14.63 -13.95
C THR A 111 -46.71 -15.63 -14.55
N TYR A 112 -45.41 -15.41 -14.30
CA TYR A 112 -44.50 -16.50 -13.98
C TYR A 112 -43.45 -16.05 -12.94
N LYS A 113 -43.56 -16.64 -11.74
CA LYS A 113 -42.52 -16.90 -10.74
C LYS A 113 -41.36 -15.89 -10.67
N ARG A 114 -41.52 -14.85 -9.84
CA ARG A 114 -40.41 -14.02 -9.35
C ARG A 114 -39.55 -14.85 -8.39
N SER A 115 -38.64 -15.64 -8.96
CA SER A 115 -37.47 -16.14 -8.22
C SER A 115 -36.70 -14.92 -7.70
N GLN A 116 -36.48 -14.86 -6.39
CA GLN A 116 -35.58 -13.89 -5.78
C GLN A 116 -34.15 -14.20 -6.22
N VAL A 117 -33.76 -13.66 -7.38
CA VAL A 117 -32.35 -13.51 -7.73
C VAL A 117 -31.80 -12.46 -6.78
N LYS A 118 -31.20 -12.91 -5.67
CA LYS A 118 -30.35 -12.07 -4.82
C LYS A 118 -29.29 -11.46 -5.72
N LYS A 119 -29.44 -10.16 -5.97
CA LYS A 119 -28.51 -9.34 -6.75
C LYS A 119 -27.24 -9.17 -5.91
N TRP A 120 -26.28 -10.06 -6.10
CA TRP A 120 -24.93 -9.90 -5.55
C TRP A 120 -24.29 -8.66 -6.16
N GLY A 121 -23.73 -7.76 -5.32
CA GLY A 121 -22.89 -6.66 -5.80
C GLY A 121 -23.45 -5.23 -5.65
N GLN A 122 -24.37 -4.96 -4.73
CA GLN A 122 -24.69 -3.58 -4.29
C GLN A 122 -24.14 -3.30 -2.89
N GLY A 123 -22.87 -3.65 -2.66
CA GLY A 123 -22.10 -2.98 -1.62
C GLY A 123 -21.63 -1.67 -2.21
N ARG A 124 -22.12 -0.53 -1.71
CA ARG A 124 -21.45 0.76 -1.96
C ARG A 124 -19.97 0.56 -1.61
N PRO A 125 -19.01 0.98 -2.44
CA PRO A 125 -17.59 0.84 -2.09
C PRO A 125 -17.39 1.55 -0.75
N GLN A 126 -17.12 0.75 0.29
CA GLN A 126 -16.74 1.25 1.60
C GLN A 126 -15.44 2.02 1.39
N ILE A 127 -15.54 3.35 1.48
CA ILE A 127 -14.40 4.27 1.38
C ILE A 127 -13.53 3.94 2.59
N LYS A 128 -12.44 3.21 2.37
CA LYS A 128 -11.44 2.98 3.41
C LYS A 128 -10.86 4.34 3.75
N ILE A 129 -11.18 4.86 4.92
CA ILE A 129 -10.54 6.07 5.45
C ILE A 129 -9.06 5.74 5.57
N ARG A 130 -8.26 6.36 4.71
CA ARG A 130 -6.81 6.28 4.78
C ARG A 130 -6.35 7.42 5.67
N ASP A 131 -5.65 7.06 6.74
CA ASP A 131 -4.96 8.05 7.55
C ASP A 131 -3.91 8.78 6.72
N ALA A 132 -3.75 10.08 6.98
CA ALA A 132 -2.74 10.89 6.32
C ALA A 132 -1.36 10.26 6.51
N SER A 133 -0.57 10.16 5.44
CA SER A 133 0.79 9.62 5.50
C SER A 133 1.75 10.47 6.34
N VAL A 134 1.36 11.70 6.67
CA VAL A 134 2.16 12.65 7.44
C VAL A 134 1.39 13.15 8.66
N THR A 135 2.08 13.22 9.79
CA THR A 135 1.54 13.78 11.04
C THR A 135 1.52 15.31 10.96
N VAL A 136 0.33 15.90 11.00
CA VAL A 136 0.15 17.36 11.01
C VAL A 136 0.63 17.92 12.35
N LYS A 137 1.53 18.91 12.30
CA LYS A 137 2.05 19.58 13.49
C LYS A 137 1.32 20.89 13.78
N PRO A 138 1.23 21.33 15.05
CA PRO A 138 0.51 22.57 15.43
C PRO A 138 1.11 23.86 14.88
N ASP A 139 2.37 23.85 14.48
CA ASP A 139 3.10 24.99 13.91
C ASP A 139 2.88 25.15 12.40
N TRP A 140 2.17 24.22 11.76
CA TRP A 140 1.87 24.29 10.33
C TRP A 140 0.74 25.26 10.05
N VAL A 141 0.98 26.18 9.11
CA VAL A 141 -0.02 27.17 8.69
C VAL A 141 -0.64 26.70 7.37
N THR A 142 -1.96 26.48 7.37
CA THR A 142 -2.71 26.18 6.15
C THR A 142 -2.69 27.41 5.23
N ILE A 143 -2.18 27.23 4.01
CA ILE A 143 -2.10 28.30 3.01
C ILE A 143 -3.33 28.30 2.09
N GLU A 144 -3.65 27.15 1.52
CA GLU A 144 -4.78 26.97 0.60
C GLU A 144 -5.36 25.57 0.73
N GLU A 145 -6.69 25.47 0.59
CA GLU A 145 -7.40 24.20 0.49
C GLU A 145 -8.03 24.07 -0.90
N MET A 146 -7.87 22.91 -1.51
CA MET A 146 -8.42 22.59 -2.83
C MET A 146 -9.13 21.24 -2.77
N ASP A 147 -10.40 21.21 -3.18
CA ASP A 147 -11.18 19.98 -3.28
C ASP A 147 -11.08 19.38 -4.70
N PHE A 148 -11.35 18.08 -4.82
CA PHE A 148 -11.30 17.40 -6.11
C PHE A 148 -12.29 17.97 -7.16
N PRO A 149 -13.52 18.39 -6.81
CA PRO A 149 -14.41 19.06 -7.76
C PRO A 149 -13.85 20.36 -8.36
N ARG A 150 -13.09 21.16 -7.59
CA ARG A 150 -12.40 22.35 -8.11
C ARG A 150 -11.29 21.96 -9.07
N LEU A 151 -10.46 20.98 -8.71
CA LEU A 151 -9.35 20.50 -9.55
C LEU A 151 -9.82 19.87 -10.86
N GLY A 152 -10.93 19.13 -10.84
CA GLY A 152 -11.49 18.47 -12.03
C GLY A 152 -11.99 19.42 -13.12
N LYS A 153 -12.16 20.72 -12.82
CA LYS A 153 -12.56 21.75 -13.78
C LYS A 153 -11.39 22.52 -14.39
N LEU A 154 -10.18 22.31 -13.88
CA LEU A 154 -8.99 23.01 -14.38
C LEU A 154 -8.59 22.46 -15.75
N SER A 155 -8.19 23.35 -16.64
CA SER A 155 -7.68 23.01 -17.97
C SER A 155 -6.65 24.03 -18.40
N LEU A 156 -5.52 23.56 -18.92
CA LEU A 156 -4.45 24.38 -19.47
C LEU A 156 -4.19 23.95 -20.92
N PRO A 157 -4.89 24.53 -21.91
CA PRO A 157 -4.65 24.21 -23.32
C PRO A 157 -3.34 24.82 -23.82
N ASN A 158 -2.83 24.29 -24.95
CA ASN A 158 -1.63 24.78 -25.66
C ASN A 158 -0.29 24.53 -24.97
N VAL A 159 -0.17 23.43 -24.21
CA VAL A 159 1.13 22.93 -23.76
C VAL A 159 1.89 22.39 -24.97
N LYS A 160 3.16 22.80 -25.13
CA LYS A 160 4.04 22.33 -26.21
C LYS A 160 4.61 20.95 -25.88
N ASP A 161 5.09 20.26 -26.91
CA ASP A 161 5.90 19.05 -26.72
C ASP A 161 7.20 19.37 -25.98
N GLY A 162 7.66 18.41 -25.17
CA GLY A 162 8.92 18.53 -24.44
C GLY A 162 10.12 18.56 -25.38
N GLU A 163 11.16 19.29 -24.98
CA GLU A 163 12.45 19.33 -25.68
C GLU A 163 13.49 18.56 -24.85
N ASP A 164 14.19 17.63 -25.49
CA ASP A 164 15.21 16.82 -24.85
C ASP A 164 16.50 17.62 -24.66
N ILE A 165 16.80 17.99 -23.40
CA ILE A 165 18.03 18.71 -23.04
C ILE A 165 19.19 17.73 -22.82
N THR A 166 18.92 16.59 -22.18
CA THR A 166 19.94 15.59 -21.84
C THR A 166 19.33 14.20 -21.74
N CYS A 167 19.96 13.23 -22.40
CA CYS A 167 19.61 11.81 -22.31
C CYS A 167 20.72 11.07 -21.56
N CYS A 168 20.36 10.27 -20.56
CA CYS A 168 21.30 9.55 -19.70
C CYS A 168 20.85 8.11 -19.47
N GLY A 169 21.82 7.24 -19.20
CA GLY A 169 21.59 5.81 -18.92
C GLY A 169 21.72 4.93 -20.15
N GLU A 170 21.43 3.65 -19.94
CA GLU A 170 21.48 2.60 -20.97
C GLU A 170 20.18 1.78 -20.89
N LEU A 171 19.70 1.30 -22.04
CA LEU A 171 18.46 0.53 -22.15
C LEU A 171 18.75 -0.83 -22.78
N GLU A 172 18.29 -1.90 -22.12
CA GLU A 172 18.33 -3.25 -22.68
C GLU A 172 17.26 -3.43 -23.77
N TYR A 173 17.53 -4.31 -24.74
CA TYR A 173 16.53 -4.66 -25.74
C TYR A 173 15.37 -5.44 -25.12
N TYR A 174 14.15 -5.07 -25.51
CA TYR A 174 12.95 -5.82 -25.17
C TYR A 174 12.89 -7.16 -25.92
N ASP A 175 12.68 -8.26 -25.19
CA ASP A 175 12.45 -9.57 -25.78
C ASP A 175 10.99 -9.71 -26.24
N LYS A 176 10.78 -9.62 -27.56
CA LYS A 176 9.47 -9.75 -28.20
C LYS A 176 8.81 -11.12 -28.00
N SER A 177 9.54 -12.14 -27.53
CA SER A 177 8.93 -13.43 -27.19
C SER A 177 7.87 -13.31 -26.09
N TYR A 178 7.94 -12.25 -25.26
CA TYR A 178 6.97 -11.98 -24.21
C TYR A 178 5.61 -11.49 -24.74
N ASP A 179 5.53 -11.00 -25.97
CA ASP A 179 4.25 -10.55 -26.58
C ASP A 179 3.28 -11.73 -26.80
N HIS A 180 3.80 -12.96 -26.83
CA HIS A 180 3.02 -14.18 -27.06
C HIS A 180 2.68 -14.97 -25.78
N VAL A 181 3.07 -14.47 -24.61
CA VAL A 181 2.70 -15.09 -23.32
C VAL A 181 1.20 -14.92 -23.10
N ASN A 182 0.53 -16.00 -22.71
CA ASN A 182 -0.91 -16.01 -22.47
C ASN A 182 -1.27 -17.03 -21.38
N VAL A 183 -2.55 -17.08 -21.00
CA VAL A 183 -3.03 -17.95 -19.90
C VAL A 183 -2.84 -19.46 -20.15
N LYS A 184 -2.60 -19.89 -21.39
CA LYS A 184 -2.28 -21.29 -21.75
C LYS A 184 -0.79 -21.54 -21.90
N ASN A 185 -0.01 -20.50 -22.16
CA ASN A 185 1.45 -20.52 -22.29
C ASN A 185 2.04 -19.47 -21.35
N GLU A 186 1.92 -19.74 -20.06
CA GLU A 186 2.44 -18.87 -19.01
C GLU A 186 3.95 -19.03 -18.84
N LYS A 187 4.63 -17.96 -18.42
CA LYS A 187 6.03 -17.99 -18.01
C LYS A 187 6.12 -17.64 -16.52
N PRO A 188 6.77 -18.46 -15.68
CA PRO A 188 6.94 -18.13 -14.26
C PRO A 188 7.83 -16.91 -14.09
N LEU A 189 7.43 -15.99 -13.19
CA LEU A 189 8.20 -14.78 -12.89
C LEU A 189 9.48 -15.14 -12.13
N GLN A 190 10.62 -14.66 -12.63
CA GLN A 190 11.92 -14.88 -12.01
C GLN A 190 12.26 -13.75 -11.03
N SER A 191 12.89 -14.10 -9.91
CA SER A 191 13.49 -13.09 -9.03
C SER A 191 14.76 -12.55 -9.69
N VAL A 192 14.79 -11.25 -9.93
CA VAL A 192 15.92 -10.58 -10.57
C VAL A 192 16.51 -9.61 -9.55
N ASN A 193 17.81 -9.76 -9.26
CA ASN A 193 18.53 -8.85 -8.39
C ASN A 193 19.13 -7.71 -9.23
N ARG A 194 18.43 -6.57 -9.25
CA ARG A 194 18.86 -5.32 -9.90
C ARG A 194 18.83 -4.18 -8.90
N ILE A 195 19.73 -3.23 -9.10
CA ILE A 195 19.75 -1.98 -8.33
C ILE A 195 18.73 -1.03 -8.95
N PHE A 196 17.78 -0.58 -8.15
CA PHE A 196 16.81 0.45 -8.55
C PHE A 196 17.12 1.74 -7.81
N HIS A 197 17.20 2.84 -8.56
CA HIS A 197 17.50 4.16 -8.02
C HIS A 197 16.19 4.97 -7.88
N THR A 198 15.82 5.30 -6.63
CA THR A 198 14.70 6.19 -6.32
C THR A 198 15.21 7.54 -5.85
N VAL A 199 15.89 8.26 -6.75
CA VAL A 199 16.55 9.54 -6.43
C VAL A 199 15.52 10.67 -6.42
N THR A 200 15.59 11.56 -5.44
CA THR A 200 14.72 12.74 -5.37
C THR A 200 15.25 13.84 -6.28
N THR A 201 14.39 14.79 -6.68
CA THR A 201 14.76 15.95 -7.50
C THR A 201 15.99 16.70 -6.96
N THR A 202 16.13 16.81 -5.64
CA THR A 202 17.22 17.55 -4.98
C THR A 202 18.52 16.74 -4.94
N ASP A 203 18.43 15.42 -4.84
CA ASP A 203 19.59 14.54 -4.80
C ASP A 203 20.15 14.22 -6.20
N ASP A 204 19.42 14.55 -7.26
CA ASP A 204 19.84 14.35 -8.64
C ASP A 204 20.94 15.37 -9.07
N PRO A 205 22.16 14.91 -9.41
CA PRO A 205 23.26 15.78 -9.76
C PRO A 205 23.08 16.50 -11.11
N ILE A 206 22.33 15.93 -12.05
CA ILE A 206 22.04 16.52 -13.36
C ILE A 206 21.05 17.67 -13.17
N ILE A 207 19.98 17.45 -12.42
CA ILE A 207 19.01 18.50 -12.09
C ILE A 207 19.70 19.65 -11.35
N ARG A 208 20.58 19.36 -10.38
CA ARG A 208 21.37 20.40 -9.68
C ARG A 208 22.32 21.19 -10.58
N LYS A 209 22.79 20.59 -11.68
CA LYS A 209 23.62 21.28 -12.67
C LYS A 209 22.74 22.18 -13.54
N LEU A 210 21.63 21.66 -14.03
CA LEU A 210 20.65 22.39 -14.84
C LEU A 210 20.04 23.55 -14.06
N SER A 211 19.86 23.41 -12.75
CA SER A 211 19.26 24.46 -11.91
C SER A 211 20.08 25.75 -11.83
N LYS A 212 21.33 25.74 -12.31
CA LYS A 212 22.19 26.92 -12.39
C LYS A 212 22.10 27.66 -13.72
N THR A 213 21.56 27.01 -14.76
CA THR A 213 21.58 27.51 -16.14
C THR A 213 20.18 27.70 -16.71
N GLU A 214 19.24 26.80 -16.41
CA GLU A 214 17.95 26.72 -17.11
C GLU A 214 16.82 26.30 -16.18
N GLY A 215 15.59 26.76 -16.47
CA GLY A 215 14.37 26.39 -15.77
C GLY A 215 14.09 27.18 -14.49
N ASN A 216 12.87 27.03 -13.98
CA ASN A 216 12.43 27.59 -12.70
C ASN A 216 11.58 26.60 -11.88
N VAL A 217 11.20 25.47 -12.47
CA VAL A 217 10.47 24.37 -11.84
C VAL A 217 11.19 23.08 -12.21
N TYR A 218 11.49 22.25 -11.20
CA TYR A 218 12.17 20.97 -11.37
C TYR A 218 11.37 19.89 -10.66
N ALA A 219 11.18 18.74 -11.31
CA ALA A 219 10.47 17.60 -10.76
C ALA A 219 10.89 16.32 -11.48
N THR A 220 10.59 15.17 -10.87
CA THR A 220 10.64 13.87 -11.52
C THR A 220 9.25 13.47 -12.04
N ASP A 221 9.23 12.51 -12.97
CA ASP A 221 8.02 11.93 -13.54
C ASP A 221 7.06 11.40 -12.46
N ALA A 222 7.58 10.71 -11.43
CA ALA A 222 6.78 10.17 -10.34
C ALA A 222 6.03 11.27 -9.55
N ILE A 223 6.69 12.40 -9.27
CA ILE A 223 6.09 13.54 -8.57
C ILE A 223 5.02 14.18 -9.45
N LEU A 224 5.35 14.46 -10.73
CA LEU A 224 4.41 15.09 -11.66
C LEU A 224 3.21 14.22 -11.96
N ALA A 225 3.38 12.92 -12.17
CA ALA A 225 2.29 11.99 -12.40
C ALA A 225 1.32 11.97 -11.21
N THR A 226 1.84 12.01 -9.98
CA THR A 226 1.02 12.07 -8.76
C THR A 226 0.19 13.36 -8.70
N ILE A 227 0.79 14.50 -9.03
CA ILE A 227 0.08 15.79 -9.05
C ILE A 227 -0.96 15.83 -10.17
N MET A 228 -0.60 15.42 -11.39
CA MET A 228 -1.49 15.43 -12.56
C MET A 228 -2.70 14.50 -12.40
N CYS A 229 -2.53 13.38 -11.68
CA CYS A 229 -3.58 12.39 -11.46
C CYS A 229 -4.18 12.44 -10.04
N CYS A 230 -3.96 13.53 -9.29
CA CYS A 230 -4.40 13.65 -7.89
C CYS A 230 -5.91 13.44 -7.69
N THR A 231 -6.74 13.76 -8.68
CA THR A 231 -8.22 13.58 -8.63
C THR A 231 -8.67 12.12 -8.61
N ARG A 232 -7.75 11.16 -8.80
CA ARG A 232 -7.99 9.71 -8.71
C ARG A 232 -7.44 9.10 -7.42
N SER A 233 -6.84 9.91 -6.55
CA SER A 233 -6.37 9.45 -5.24
C SER A 233 -7.55 9.09 -4.33
N ASN A 234 -7.36 8.07 -3.49
CA ASN A 234 -8.33 7.56 -2.52
C ASN A 234 -7.77 7.73 -1.12
#